data_AF-A0A971AMU6-F1
#
_entry.id   AF-A0A971AMU6-F1
#
_cell.length_a   1.000
_cell.length_b   1.000
_cell.length_c   1.000
_cell.angle_alpha   90.00
_cell.angle_beta   90.00
_cell.angle_gamma   90.00
#
_symmetry.space_group_name_H-M   'P 1'
#
loop_
_entity.id
_entity.type
_entity.pdbx_description
1 polymer ?
#
loop_
_entity_poly.entity_id
_entity_poly.type
_entity_poly.pdbx_seq_one_letter_code
_entity_poly.pdbx_strand_id
1 'polypeptide(L)'
;MQLVLLVILVPGNLAENAGYFAETSSLFYQIIRAVILILCICSFFLIRQLYVSGIKAQKQKIELLKLKNLEEQNLIYRQHRHDLYNHMTVISGLAQLGKLGGLKRYLDAYIKNYSESLFNVDTGLKEVDVLLYAKISKAKSLGIDVQYSCQETLLAGAEQVISLVTILANALDNAIEAAARSVGKKLAITIRG
;
A
#
# COMPACT_ATOMS: atom_id res chain seq x y z
N MET A 1 -5.23 15.73 31.00
CA MET A 1 -5.30 17.15 31.38
C MET A 1 -6.68 17.56 31.91
N GLN A 2 -7.80 17.36 31.20
CA GLN A 2 -9.13 17.77 31.69
C GLN A 2 -9.65 16.98 32.92
N LEU A 3 -9.38 15.68 33.01
CA LEU A 3 -9.67 14.87 34.21
C LEU A 3 -8.92 15.36 35.45
N VAL A 4 -7.69 15.89 35.28
CA VAL A 4 -6.87 16.40 36.39
C VAL A 4 -7.46 17.70 36.96
N LEU A 5 -8.02 18.56 36.10
CA LEU A 5 -8.72 19.78 36.52
C LEU A 5 -10.03 19.50 37.27
N LEU A 6 -10.78 18.49 36.84
CA LEU A 6 -11.97 18.00 37.56
C LEU A 6 -11.59 17.41 38.93
N VAL A 7 -10.49 16.67 39.00
CA VAL A 7 -9.94 16.10 40.24
C VAL A 7 -9.34 17.17 41.16
N ILE A 8 -9.02 18.37 40.68
CA ILE A 8 -8.60 19.51 41.54
C ILE A 8 -9.81 20.34 42.00
N LEU A 9 -10.89 20.40 41.19
CA LEU A 9 -12.12 21.13 41.55
C LEU A 9 -12.92 20.42 42.65
N VAL A 10 -12.97 19.08 42.62
CA VAL A 10 -13.71 18.25 43.59
C VAL A 10 -13.17 18.34 45.03
N PRO A 11 -11.85 18.31 45.29
CA PRO A 11 -11.29 18.57 46.62
C PRO A 11 -11.51 20.00 47.11
N GLY A 12 -11.69 20.98 46.21
CA GLY A 12 -12.00 22.36 46.58
C GLY A 12 -13.32 22.49 47.35
N ASN A 13 -14.35 21.71 46.97
CA ASN A 13 -15.62 21.64 47.69
C ASN A 13 -15.49 20.93 49.06
N LEU A 14 -14.62 19.91 49.16
CA LEU A 14 -14.37 19.19 50.42
C LEU A 14 -13.54 20.03 51.40
N ALA A 15 -12.55 20.78 50.91
CA ALA A 15 -11.70 21.64 51.72
C ALA A 15 -12.40 22.93 52.18
N GLU A 16 -13.31 23.49 51.37
CA GLU A 16 -14.24 24.56 51.80
C GLU A 16 -15.20 24.06 52.88
N ASN A 17 -15.80 22.88 52.72
CA ASN A 17 -16.65 22.27 53.75
C ASN A 17 -15.89 21.90 55.03
N ALA A 18 -14.57 21.67 54.94
CA ALA A 18 -13.69 21.37 56.07
C ALA A 18 -13.07 22.61 56.73
N GLY A 19 -13.42 23.83 56.30
CA GLY A 19 -13.03 25.08 56.96
C GLY A 19 -11.56 25.51 56.77
N TYR A 20 -10.86 25.03 55.75
CA TYR A 20 -9.42 25.28 55.57
C TYR A 20 -9.06 26.59 54.84
N PHE A 21 -10.02 27.32 54.27
CA PHE A 21 -9.76 28.56 53.50
C PHE A 21 -10.54 29.76 54.05
N ALA A 22 -9.82 30.87 54.29
CA ALA A 22 -10.30 32.09 54.95
C ALA A 22 -11.28 32.93 54.09
N GLU A 23 -12.15 33.69 54.78
CA GLU A 23 -13.20 34.59 54.26
C GLU A 23 -12.67 35.68 53.30
N THR A 24 -12.38 35.28 52.06
CA THR A 24 -12.28 36.19 50.91
C THR A 24 -13.59 36.05 50.13
N SER A 25 -14.13 37.13 49.54
CA SER A 25 -15.49 37.16 48.98
C SER A 25 -15.83 35.93 48.13
N SER A 26 -16.63 35.01 48.70
CA SER A 26 -16.96 33.69 48.15
C SER A 26 -17.50 33.74 46.72
N LEU A 27 -18.16 34.84 46.37
CA LEU A 27 -18.76 35.10 45.05
C LEU A 27 -17.70 35.19 43.93
N PHE A 28 -16.54 35.82 44.18
CA PHE A 28 -15.47 35.95 43.18
C PHE A 28 -14.90 34.59 42.78
N TYR A 29 -14.68 33.71 43.76
CA TYR A 29 -14.14 32.37 43.54
C TYR A 29 -15.14 31.45 42.83
N GLN A 30 -16.44 31.56 43.14
CA GLN A 30 -17.50 30.88 42.40
C GLN A 30 -17.56 31.31 40.92
N ILE A 31 -17.38 32.60 40.62
CA ILE A 31 -17.33 33.10 39.24
C ILE A 31 -16.13 32.51 38.49
N ILE A 32 -14.93 32.54 39.07
CA ILE A 32 -13.72 31.98 38.42
C ILE A 32 -13.90 30.49 38.13
N ARG A 33 -14.44 29.73 39.09
CA ARG A 33 -14.75 28.30 38.89
C ARG A 33 -15.74 28.08 37.74
N ALA A 34 -16.81 28.87 37.67
CA ALA A 34 -17.79 28.78 36.59
C ALA A 34 -17.16 29.08 35.21
N VAL A 35 -16.30 30.10 35.12
CA VAL A 35 -15.60 30.46 33.87
C VAL A 35 -14.66 29.32 33.42
N ILE A 36 -13.87 28.75 34.34
CA ILE A 36 -12.97 27.62 34.03
C ILE A 36 -13.78 26.41 33.54
N LEU A 37 -14.92 26.12 34.18
CA LEU A 37 -15.79 25.02 33.78
C LEU A 37 -16.38 25.23 32.37
N ILE A 38 -16.82 26.45 32.06
CA ILE A 38 -17.32 26.80 30.72
C ILE A 38 -16.19 26.65 29.67
N LEU A 39 -14.99 27.16 29.94
CA LEU A 39 -13.85 27.02 29.04
C LEU A 39 -13.47 25.56 28.80
N CYS A 40 -13.50 24.73 29.84
CA CYS A 40 -13.28 23.29 29.72
C CYS A 40 -14.32 22.63 28.82
N ILE A 41 -15.61 22.93 29.01
CA ILE A 41 -16.70 22.41 28.18
C ILE A 41 -16.51 22.84 26.72
N CYS A 42 -16.29 24.13 26.47
CA CYS A 42 -16.03 24.65 25.12
C CYS A 42 -14.83 23.97 24.45
N SER A 43 -13.72 23.83 25.18
CA SER A 43 -12.51 23.16 24.66
C SER A 43 -12.80 21.71 24.29
N PHE A 44 -13.57 20.99 25.10
CA PHE A 44 -13.96 19.61 24.81
C PHE A 44 -14.80 19.51 23.53
N PHE A 45 -15.78 20.40 23.34
CA PHE A 45 -16.59 20.44 22.12
C PHE A 45 -15.75 20.76 20.88
N LEU A 46 -14.85 21.73 20.96
CA LEU A 46 -13.94 22.09 19.85
C LEU A 46 -13.01 20.95 19.47
N ILE A 47 -12.38 20.30 20.45
CA ILE A 47 -11.50 19.14 20.21
C ILE A 47 -12.29 18.02 19.55
N ARG A 48 -13.50 17.70 20.05
CA ARG A 48 -14.36 16.68 19.45
C ARG A 48 -14.74 17.04 18.01
N GLN A 49 -15.07 18.30 17.74
CA GLN A 49 -15.43 18.76 16.41
C GLN A 49 -14.26 18.62 15.43
N LEU A 50 -13.06 19.06 15.83
CA LEU A 50 -11.84 18.92 15.04
C LEU A 50 -11.49 17.45 14.79
N TYR A 51 -11.62 16.59 15.81
CA TYR A 51 -11.38 15.15 15.68
C TYR A 51 -12.32 14.50 14.66
N VAL A 52 -13.63 14.75 14.77
CA VAL A 52 -14.63 14.20 13.83
C VAL A 52 -14.41 14.74 12.42
N SER A 53 -14.12 16.05 12.29
CA SER A 53 -13.85 16.67 10.99
C SER A 53 -12.59 16.06 10.33
N GLY A 54 -11.54 15.82 11.10
CA GLY A 54 -10.31 15.17 10.63
C GLY A 54 -10.56 13.77 10.10
N ILE A 55 -11.31 12.94 10.83
CA ILE A 55 -11.66 11.58 10.40
C ILE A 55 -12.50 11.61 9.11
N LYS A 56 -13.50 12.50 9.01
CA LYS A 56 -14.32 12.64 7.81
C LYS A 56 -13.48 13.00 6.59
N ALA A 57 -12.58 13.98 6.72
CA ALA A 57 -11.70 14.39 5.63
C ALA A 57 -10.76 13.26 5.18
N GLN A 58 -10.19 12.50 6.13
CA GLN A 58 -9.38 11.32 5.80
C GLN A 58 -10.19 10.24 5.09
N LYS A 59 -11.41 9.95 5.57
CA LYS A 59 -12.30 8.96 4.95
C LYS A 59 -12.64 9.32 3.51
N GLN A 60 -12.99 10.59 3.25
CA GLN A 60 -13.24 11.09 1.89
C GLN A 60 -12.01 10.97 1.00
N LYS A 61 -10.81 11.27 1.50
CA LYS A 61 -9.56 11.11 0.74
C LYS A 61 -9.30 9.66 0.37
N ILE A 62 -9.50 8.73 1.30
CA ILE A 62 -9.36 7.29 1.05
C ILE A 62 -10.38 6.81 0.02
N GLU A 63 -11.63 7.26 0.12
CA GLU A 63 -12.70 6.90 -0.82
C GLU A 63 -12.40 7.41 -2.24
N LEU A 64 -11.93 8.66 -2.37
CA LEU A 64 -11.49 9.21 -3.65
C LEU A 64 -10.34 8.41 -4.26
N LEU A 65 -9.35 8.02 -3.45
CA LEU A 65 -8.24 7.18 -3.92
C LEU A 65 -8.72 5.81 -4.39
N LYS A 66 -9.68 5.20 -3.68
CA LYS A 66 -10.30 3.93 -4.09
C LYS A 66 -11.00 4.06 -5.43
N LEU A 67 -11.78 5.12 -5.64
CA LEU A 67 -12.47 5.37 -6.90
C LEU A 67 -11.48 5.54 -8.06
N LYS A 68 -10.43 6.34 -7.86
CA LYS A 68 -9.37 6.51 -8.87
C LYS A 68 -8.69 5.18 -9.22
N ASN A 69 -8.33 4.37 -8.23
CA ASN A 69 -7.74 3.07 -8.46
C ASN A 69 -8.70 2.13 -9.22
N LEU A 70 -9.99 2.16 -8.91
CA LEU A 70 -11.01 1.39 -9.63
C LEU A 70 -11.15 1.86 -11.09
N GLU A 71 -11.13 3.17 -11.35
CA GLU A 71 -11.16 3.71 -12.70
C GLU A 71 -9.93 3.30 -13.51
N GLU A 72 -8.74 3.38 -12.92
CA GLU A 72 -7.48 2.95 -13.54
C GLU A 72 -7.51 1.45 -13.86
N GLN A 73 -7.95 0.61 -12.91
CA GLN A 73 -8.14 -0.82 -13.14
C GLN A 73 -9.15 -1.10 -14.25
N ASN A 74 -10.25 -0.34 -14.32
CA ASN A 74 -11.25 -0.49 -15.37
C ASN A 74 -10.68 -0.11 -16.74
N LEU A 75 -9.87 0.94 -16.80
CA LEU A 75 -9.19 1.36 -18.03
C LEU A 75 -8.24 0.26 -18.54
N ILE A 76 -7.41 -0.29 -17.65
CA ILE A 76 -6.50 -1.41 -17.96
C ILE A 76 -7.30 -2.62 -18.45
N TYR A 77 -8.38 -2.98 -17.75
CA TYR A 77 -9.25 -4.08 -18.15
C TYR A 77 -9.87 -3.86 -19.55
N ARG A 78 -10.32 -2.64 -19.85
CA ARG A 78 -10.86 -2.29 -21.17
C ARG A 78 -9.80 -2.41 -22.27
N GLN A 79 -8.57 -1.99 -22.00
CA GLN A 79 -7.45 -2.13 -22.92
C GLN A 79 -7.16 -3.61 -23.19
N HIS A 80 -7.02 -4.44 -22.14
CA HIS A 80 -6.82 -5.89 -22.31
C HIS A 80 -7.95 -6.56 -23.08
N ARG A 81 -9.20 -6.20 -22.79
CA ARG A 81 -10.37 -6.74 -23.51
C ARG A 81 -10.34 -6.35 -24.99
N HIS A 82 -9.97 -5.11 -25.29
CA HIS A 82 -9.85 -4.62 -26.66
C HIS A 82 -8.76 -5.39 -27.44
N ASP A 83 -7.59 -5.57 -26.83
CA ASP A 83 -6.49 -6.29 -27.46
C ASP A 83 -6.85 -7.76 -27.68
N LEU A 84 -7.48 -8.41 -26.69
CA LEU A 84 -7.98 -9.78 -26.83
C LEU A 84 -9.00 -9.90 -27.97
N TYR A 85 -9.92 -8.95 -28.10
CA TYR A 85 -10.89 -8.93 -29.19
C TYR A 85 -10.21 -8.81 -30.56
N ASN A 86 -9.16 -7.99 -30.66
CA ASN A 86 -8.38 -7.87 -31.89
C ASN A 86 -7.68 -9.19 -32.25
N HIS A 87 -7.05 -9.85 -31.28
CA HIS A 87 -6.43 -11.17 -31.49
C HIS A 87 -7.45 -12.22 -31.93
N MET A 88 -8.63 -12.26 -31.29
CA MET A 88 -9.72 -13.15 -31.67
C MET A 88 -10.25 -12.86 -33.08
N THR A 89 -10.30 -11.59 -33.49
CA THR A 89 -10.72 -11.19 -34.84
C THR A 89 -9.74 -11.73 -35.89
N VAL A 90 -8.43 -11.61 -35.67
CA VAL A 90 -7.41 -12.16 -36.56
C VAL A 90 -7.49 -13.68 -36.64
N ILE A 91 -7.63 -14.35 -35.49
CA ILE A 91 -7.79 -15.81 -35.42
C ILE A 91 -9.02 -16.26 -36.19
N SER A 92 -10.16 -15.61 -35.98
CA SER A 92 -11.41 -15.91 -36.66
C SER A 92 -11.29 -15.72 -38.18
N GLY A 93 -10.70 -14.62 -38.63
CA GLY A 93 -10.47 -14.35 -40.06
C GLY A 93 -9.54 -15.38 -40.72
N LEU A 94 -8.44 -15.76 -40.06
CA LEU A 94 -7.53 -16.79 -40.56
C LEU A 94 -8.20 -18.17 -40.65
N ALA A 95 -9.04 -18.50 -39.67
CA ALA A 95 -9.80 -19.75 -39.65
C ALA A 95 -10.85 -19.78 -40.77
N GLN A 96 -11.62 -18.70 -40.97
CA GLN A 96 -12.62 -18.59 -42.05
C GLN A 96 -12.00 -18.72 -43.44
N LEU A 97 -10.79 -18.17 -43.63
CA LEU A 97 -10.05 -18.27 -44.89
C LEU A 97 -9.34 -19.63 -45.09
N GLY A 98 -9.48 -20.58 -44.15
CA GLY A 98 -8.82 -21.88 -44.22
C GLY A 98 -7.28 -21.82 -44.14
N LYS A 99 -6.70 -20.69 -43.71
CA LYS A 99 -5.24 -20.46 -43.68
C LYS A 99 -4.59 -21.06 -42.42
N LEU A 100 -4.64 -22.39 -42.30
CA LEU A 100 -4.16 -23.12 -41.11
C LEU A 100 -2.67 -22.85 -40.79
N GLY A 101 -1.81 -22.74 -41.80
CA GLY A 101 -0.39 -22.40 -41.59
C GLY A 101 -0.18 -21.00 -41.02
N GLY A 102 -0.96 -20.01 -41.47
CA GLY A 102 -0.93 -18.64 -40.96
C GLY A 102 -1.49 -18.55 -39.54
N LEU A 103 -2.57 -19.29 -39.26
CA LEU A 103 -3.17 -19.40 -37.93
C LEU A 103 -2.19 -19.98 -36.92
N LYS A 104 -1.54 -21.12 -37.24
CA LYS A 104 -0.54 -21.75 -36.37
C LYS A 104 0.61 -20.79 -36.07
N ARG A 105 1.16 -20.14 -37.09
CA ARG A 105 2.27 -19.17 -36.91
C ARG A 105 1.87 -17.96 -36.05
N TYR A 106 0.64 -17.46 -36.21
CA TYR A 106 0.14 -16.35 -35.39
C TYR A 106 -0.04 -16.76 -33.93
N LEU A 107 -0.63 -17.93 -33.68
CA LEU A 107 -0.79 -18.48 -32.33
C LEU A 107 0.57 -18.74 -31.66
N ASP A 108 1.52 -19.36 -32.36
CA ASP A 108 2.86 -19.62 -31.83
C ASP A 108 3.58 -18.32 -31.45
N ALA A 109 3.47 -17.28 -32.29
CA ALA A 109 4.04 -15.96 -32.00
C ALA A 109 3.35 -15.28 -30.81
N TYR A 110 2.02 -15.35 -30.72
CA TYR A 110 1.25 -14.78 -29.62
C TYR A 110 1.54 -15.47 -28.29
N ILE A 111 1.58 -16.80 -28.28
CA ILE A 111 1.91 -17.61 -27.11
C ILE A 111 3.37 -17.36 -26.70
N LYS A 112 4.31 -17.30 -27.64
CA LYS A 112 5.71 -16.99 -27.33
C LYS A 112 5.84 -15.63 -26.65
N ASN A 113 5.25 -14.58 -27.21
CA ASN A 113 5.26 -13.23 -26.61
C ASN A 113 4.59 -13.22 -25.22
N TYR A 114 3.50 -13.95 -25.05
CA TYR A 114 2.81 -14.06 -23.76
C TYR A 114 3.65 -14.85 -22.74
N SER A 115 4.32 -15.93 -23.17
CA SER A 115 5.19 -16.76 -22.32
C SER A 115 6.49 -16.07 -21.93
N GLU A 116 7.08 -15.23 -22.79
CA GLU A 116 8.22 -14.38 -22.43
C GLU A 116 7.81 -13.27 -21.43
N SER A 117 6.52 -12.90 -21.41
CA SER A 117 5.93 -12.02 -20.39
C SER A 117 5.67 -12.75 -19.06
N LEU A 118 5.33 -14.05 -19.11
CA LEU A 118 5.17 -14.92 -17.94
C LEU A 118 6.52 -15.37 -17.42
N PHE A 119 7.15 -14.50 -16.64
CA PHE A 119 8.30 -14.88 -15.86
C PHE A 119 7.88 -15.80 -14.69
N ASN A 120 8.20 -17.09 -14.77
CA ASN A 120 7.91 -18.04 -13.71
C ASN A 120 8.96 -17.94 -12.59
N VAL A 121 8.54 -17.42 -11.43
CA VAL A 121 9.33 -17.45 -10.19
C VAL A 121 8.78 -18.54 -9.30
N ASP A 122 9.64 -19.47 -8.89
CA ASP A 122 9.34 -20.47 -7.88
C ASP A 122 10.60 -20.77 -7.06
N THR A 123 10.66 -20.23 -5.85
CA THR A 123 11.69 -20.50 -4.85
C THR A 123 11.15 -21.39 -3.72
N GLY A 124 9.88 -21.81 -3.76
CA GLY A 124 9.21 -22.52 -2.67
C GLY A 124 8.71 -21.65 -1.50
N LEU A 125 9.00 -20.34 -1.51
CA LEU A 125 8.56 -19.39 -0.48
C LEU A 125 7.73 -18.30 -1.15
N LYS A 126 6.40 -18.35 -0.95
CA LYS A 126 5.44 -17.50 -1.66
C LYS A 126 5.73 -16.01 -1.52
N GLU A 127 6.18 -15.57 -0.34
CA GLU A 127 6.52 -14.18 -0.07
C GLU A 127 7.72 -13.71 -0.90
N VAL A 128 8.71 -14.59 -1.08
CA VAL A 128 9.91 -14.33 -1.89
C VAL A 128 9.55 -14.36 -3.38
N ASP A 129 8.69 -15.29 -3.80
CA ASP A 129 8.22 -15.41 -5.18
C ASP A 129 7.49 -14.15 -5.63
N VAL A 130 6.58 -13.63 -4.80
CA VAL A 130 5.85 -12.39 -5.06
C VAL A 130 6.80 -11.20 -5.17
N LEU A 131 7.78 -11.09 -4.27
CA LEU A 131 8.78 -10.02 -4.33
C LEU A 131 9.59 -10.08 -5.63
N LEU A 132 10.15 -11.24 -5.96
CA LEU A 132 10.97 -11.46 -7.15
C LEU A 132 10.17 -11.15 -8.41
N TYR A 133 8.93 -11.65 -8.51
CA TYR A 133 8.06 -11.37 -9.65
C TYR A 133 7.84 -9.87 -9.83
N ALA A 134 7.56 -9.14 -8.75
CA ALA A 134 7.37 -7.68 -8.80
C ALA A 134 8.63 -6.94 -9.24
N LYS A 135 9.80 -7.28 -8.68
CA LYS A 135 11.08 -6.62 -9.02
C LYS A 135 11.53 -6.92 -10.44
N ILE A 136 11.35 -8.16 -10.90
CA ILE A 136 11.75 -8.57 -12.24
C ILE A 136 10.82 -7.94 -13.29
N SER A 137 9.51 -7.88 -13.01
CA SER A 137 8.56 -7.17 -13.85
C SER A 137 8.91 -5.68 -13.98
N LYS A 138 9.30 -5.03 -12.88
CA LYS A 138 9.81 -3.65 -12.88
C LYS A 138 11.10 -3.51 -13.70
N ALA A 139 12.04 -4.44 -13.57
CA ALA A 139 13.28 -4.40 -14.35
C ALA A 139 13.01 -4.54 -15.86
N LYS A 140 12.15 -5.50 -16.25
CA LYS A 140 11.72 -5.69 -17.63
C LYS A 140 11.02 -4.45 -18.20
N SER A 141 10.16 -3.79 -17.43
CA SER A 141 9.48 -2.56 -17.90
C SER A 141 10.43 -1.38 -18.13
N LEU A 142 11.61 -1.39 -17.52
CA LEU A 142 12.70 -0.43 -17.77
C LEU A 142 13.59 -0.81 -18.97
N GLY A 143 13.23 -1.89 -19.67
CA GLY A 143 13.99 -2.44 -20.80
C GLY A 143 15.30 -3.12 -20.39
N ILE A 144 15.36 -3.65 -19.16
CA ILE A 144 16.51 -4.44 -18.67
C ILE A 144 16.30 -5.89 -19.08
N ASP A 145 17.32 -6.50 -19.68
CA ASP A 145 17.37 -7.94 -19.96
C ASP A 145 17.68 -8.70 -18.66
N VAL A 146 16.69 -9.45 -18.17
CA VAL A 146 16.75 -10.15 -16.89
C VAL A 146 16.85 -11.65 -17.10
N GLN A 147 17.94 -12.24 -16.58
CA GLN A 147 18.12 -13.68 -16.47
C GLN A 147 17.88 -14.13 -15.03
N TYR A 148 17.11 -15.21 -14.86
CA TYR A 148 16.84 -15.78 -13.54
C TYR A 148 16.97 -17.28 -13.53
N SER A 149 17.53 -17.78 -12.45
CA SER A 149 17.65 -19.19 -12.16
C SER A 149 17.53 -19.42 -10.66
N CYS A 150 16.64 -20.32 -10.26
CA CYS A 150 16.57 -20.88 -8.92
C CYS A 150 16.91 -22.35 -9.02
N GLN A 151 17.98 -22.78 -8.35
CA GLN A 151 18.47 -24.16 -8.47
C GLN A 151 17.86 -25.08 -7.41
N GLU A 152 17.38 -24.52 -6.29
CA GLU A 152 16.86 -25.28 -5.15
C GLU A 152 15.63 -24.61 -4.54
N THR A 153 14.79 -25.40 -3.88
CA THR A 153 13.63 -24.92 -3.11
C THR A 153 14.11 -24.40 -1.75
N LEU A 154 13.85 -23.14 -1.45
CA LEU A 154 14.19 -22.53 -0.18
C LEU A 154 13.24 -23.02 0.92
N LEU A 155 13.81 -23.35 2.08
CA LEU A 155 13.07 -23.70 3.30
C LEU A 155 13.48 -22.73 4.40
N ALA A 156 12.55 -21.91 4.89
CA ALA A 156 12.82 -20.91 5.92
C ALA A 156 11.61 -20.74 6.86
N GLY A 157 11.88 -20.45 8.13
CA GLY A 157 10.84 -20.09 9.10
C GLY A 157 10.31 -18.67 8.88
N ALA A 158 9.12 -18.34 9.39
CA ALA A 158 8.45 -17.07 9.14
C ALA A 158 9.31 -15.82 9.45
N GLU A 159 10.08 -15.82 10.55
CA GLU A 159 10.97 -14.70 10.89
C GLU A 159 12.15 -14.55 9.92
N GLN A 160 12.67 -15.67 9.40
CA GLN A 160 13.75 -15.68 8.41
C GLN A 160 13.25 -15.23 7.04
N VAL A 161 12.00 -15.53 6.68
CA VAL A 161 11.37 -15.03 5.45
C VAL A 161 11.29 -13.50 5.46
N ILE A 162 10.89 -12.90 6.58
CA ILE A 162 10.76 -11.43 6.69
C ILE A 162 12.10 -10.72 6.48
N SER A 163 13.17 -11.23 7.12
CA SER A 163 14.50 -10.67 6.96
C SER A 163 15.03 -10.89 5.53
N LEU A 164 14.80 -12.07 4.95
CA LEU A 164 15.16 -12.41 3.58
C LEU A 164 14.49 -11.49 2.56
N VAL A 165 13.17 -11.26 2.68
CA VAL A 165 12.42 -10.32 1.83
C VAL A 165 13.03 -8.93 1.90
N THR A 166 13.37 -8.45 3.09
CA THR A 166 13.96 -7.11 3.28
C THR A 166 15.32 -6.99 2.59
N ILE A 167 16.19 -7.98 2.78
CA ILE A 167 17.53 -8.00 2.19
C ILE A 167 17.44 -8.09 0.67
N LEU A 168 16.63 -9.02 0.15
CA LEU A 168 16.44 -9.21 -1.29
C LEU A 168 15.83 -7.97 -1.94
N ALA A 169 14.85 -7.31 -1.31
CA ALA A 169 14.23 -6.12 -1.86
C ALA A 169 15.26 -5.00 -2.08
N ASN A 170 16.09 -4.73 -1.07
CA ASN A 170 17.14 -3.71 -1.14
C ASN A 170 18.22 -4.07 -2.16
N ALA A 171 18.67 -5.33 -2.17
CA ALA A 171 19.67 -5.79 -3.12
C ALA A 171 19.18 -5.69 -4.57
N LEU A 172 17.94 -6.10 -4.84
CA LEU A 172 17.33 -6.04 -6.16
C LEU A 172 17.08 -4.60 -6.61
N ASP A 173 16.63 -3.71 -5.72
CA ASP A 173 16.47 -2.29 -6.07
C ASP A 173 17.82 -1.67 -6.47
N ASN A 174 18.87 -1.91 -5.69
CA ASN A 174 20.22 -1.44 -6.00
C ASN A 174 20.71 -1.99 -7.35
N ALA A 175 20.50 -3.27 -7.62
CA ALA A 175 20.92 -3.91 -8.85
C ALA A 175 20.13 -3.39 -10.07
N ILE A 176 18.81 -3.19 -9.93
CA ILE A 176 17.95 -2.64 -10.98
C ILE A 176 18.35 -1.20 -11.30
N GLU A 177 18.60 -0.37 -10.29
CA GLU A 177 19.05 1.01 -10.49
C GLU A 177 20.40 1.08 -11.19
N ALA A 178 21.36 0.26 -10.78
CA ALA A 178 22.66 0.18 -11.41
C ALA A 178 22.54 -0.30 -12.86
N ALA A 179 21.76 -1.35 -13.11
CA ALA A 179 21.53 -1.89 -14.44
C ALA A 179 20.83 -0.88 -15.35
N ALA A 180 19.86 -0.11 -14.84
CA ALA A 180 19.15 0.93 -15.58
C ALA A 180 20.09 2.06 -16.07
N ARG A 181 21.15 2.36 -15.30
CA ARG A 181 22.19 3.35 -15.64
C ARG A 181 23.32 2.78 -16.50
N SER A 182 23.35 1.46 -16.70
CA SER A 182 24.39 0.79 -17.49
C SER A 182 24.07 0.77 -18.98
N VAL A 183 25.11 0.78 -19.84
CA VAL A 183 24.96 0.71 -21.30
C VAL A 183 24.38 -0.65 -21.75
N GLY A 184 24.73 -1.73 -21.05
CA GLY A 184 24.30 -3.09 -21.41
C GLY A 184 22.90 -3.46 -20.93
N LYS A 185 22.36 -2.77 -19.92
CA LYS A 185 21.05 -3.05 -19.29
C LYS A 185 20.79 -4.55 -19.04
N LYS A 186 21.73 -5.22 -18.37
CA LYS A 186 21.59 -6.65 -18.02
C LYS A 186 21.52 -6.82 -16.52
N LEU A 187 20.69 -7.76 -16.09
CA LEU A 187 20.56 -8.19 -14.70
C LEU A 187 20.47 -9.71 -14.64
N ALA A 188 21.33 -10.36 -13.85
CA ALA A 188 21.27 -11.79 -13.60
C ALA A 188 20.96 -12.04 -12.12
N ILE A 189 19.94 -12.86 -11.86
CA ILE A 189 19.50 -13.25 -10.51
C ILE A 189 19.68 -14.76 -10.42
N THR A 190 20.51 -15.21 -9.48
CA THR A 190 20.73 -16.65 -9.25
C THR A 190 20.57 -16.94 -7.77
N ILE A 191 19.64 -17.85 -7.46
CA ILE A 191 19.40 -18.32 -6.10
C ILE A 191 19.99 -19.72 -5.99
N ARG A 192 20.88 -19.90 -5.02
CA ARG A 192 21.54 -21.15 -4.64
C ARG A 192 21.31 -21.38 -3.15
N GLY A 193 20.93 -22.61 -2.79
CA GLY A 193 20.82 -23.07 -1.41
C GLY A 193 22.19 -23.33 -0.79
#